data_AF-A5A686-F1
#
_entry.id   AF-A5A686-F1
#
_cell.length_a   1.000
_cell.length_b   1.000
_cell.length_c   1.000
_cell.angle_alpha   90.00
_cell.angle_beta   90.00
_cell.angle_gamma   90.00
#
_symmetry.space_group_name_H-M   'P 1'
#
loop_
_entity.id
_entity.type
_entity.pdbx_description
1 polymer ?
#
loop_
_entity_poly.entity_id
_entity_poly.type
_entity_poly.pdbx_seq_one_letter_code
_entity_poly.pdbx_strand_id
1 'polypeptide(L)'
;MCRALLSITMQIPLVKWTEGLNIKTIVSISYVCYAVAAIGFAFSSSIFWLLSTAVLFTAAESMLLNHMQTFVSRLAPNHIRGGYFAFFGPHWDISRTIGPFLGGMIFIKFGGAALFLAIAGIMALGGIAQYRAVSRLKKLVLYSTWY
;
A
#
# COMPACT_ATOMS: atom_id res chain seq x y z
N MET A 1 -16.91 -9.77 -6.67
CA MET A 1 -16.91 -9.65 -8.15
C MET A 1 -16.49 -8.26 -8.66
N CYS A 2 -17.20 -7.16 -8.33
CA CYS A 2 -16.92 -5.84 -8.94
C CYS A 2 -15.51 -5.28 -8.67
N ARG A 3 -14.94 -5.50 -7.47
CA ARG A 3 -13.56 -5.08 -7.15
C ARG A 3 -12.51 -5.79 -8.00
N ALA A 4 -12.72 -7.06 -8.34
CA ALA A 4 -11.78 -7.85 -9.13
C ALA A 4 -11.79 -7.44 -10.62
N LEU A 5 -12.96 -7.14 -11.18
CA LEU A 5 -13.09 -6.67 -12.57
C LEU A 5 -12.53 -5.26 -12.76
N LEU A 6 -12.80 -4.35 -11.80
CA LEU A 6 -12.26 -2.99 -11.81
C LEU A 6 -10.73 -2.99 -11.61
N SER A 7 -10.25 -3.90 -10.76
CA SER A 7 -8.83 -4.17 -10.58
C SER A 7 -8.19 -4.62 -11.89
N ILE A 8 -8.70 -5.63 -12.60
CA ILE A 8 -8.03 -6.15 -13.80
C ILE A 8 -7.99 -5.15 -14.96
N THR A 9 -9.08 -4.41 -15.21
CA THR A 9 -9.12 -3.44 -16.34
C THR A 9 -8.29 -2.18 -16.08
N MET A 10 -8.25 -1.71 -14.83
CA MET A 10 -7.58 -0.45 -14.48
C MET A 10 -6.13 -0.66 -14.01
N GLN A 11 -5.76 -1.85 -13.52
CA GLN A 11 -4.39 -2.15 -13.08
C GLN A 11 -3.39 -2.21 -14.22
N ILE A 12 -3.72 -2.87 -15.34
CA ILE A 12 -2.76 -3.08 -16.43
C ILE A 12 -2.22 -1.76 -17.02
N PRO A 13 -3.06 -0.76 -17.37
CA PRO A 13 -2.54 0.52 -17.88
C PRO A 13 -1.80 1.32 -16.79
N LEU A 14 -2.29 1.31 -15.54
CA LEU A 14 -1.68 2.06 -14.44
C LEU A 14 -0.31 1.48 -14.05
N VAL A 15 -0.15 0.16 -14.05
CA VAL A 15 1.12 -0.52 -13.80
C VAL A 15 2.10 -0.24 -14.93
N LYS A 16 1.68 -0.39 -16.21
CA LYS A 16 2.53 -0.05 -17.36
C LYS A 16 3.00 1.41 -17.35
N TRP A 17 2.12 2.35 -16.99
CA TRP A 17 2.49 3.76 -16.94
C TRP A 17 3.48 4.07 -15.80
N THR A 18 3.49 3.25 -14.76
CA THR A 18 4.32 3.44 -13.57
C THR A 18 5.58 2.56 -13.57
N GLU A 19 5.74 1.64 -14.53
CA GLU A 19 6.90 0.75 -14.67
C GLU A 19 8.24 1.48 -14.79
N GLY A 20 8.25 2.68 -15.39
CA GLY A 20 9.46 3.51 -15.53
C GLY A 20 9.82 4.31 -14.26
N LEU A 21 8.96 4.34 -13.25
CA LEU A 21 9.15 5.16 -12.06
C LEU A 21 10.00 4.45 -11.00
N ASN A 22 10.78 5.23 -10.26
CA ASN A 22 11.58 4.71 -9.16
C ASN A 22 10.65 4.25 -8.02
N ILE A 23 10.93 3.07 -7.43
CA ILE A 23 10.14 2.48 -6.34
C ILE A 23 9.89 3.47 -5.18
N LYS A 24 10.85 4.36 -4.89
CA LYS A 24 10.71 5.42 -3.87
C LYS A 24 9.57 6.39 -4.20
N THR A 25 9.47 6.81 -5.45
CA THR A 25 8.42 7.72 -5.93
C THR A 25 7.06 7.04 -5.90
N ILE A 26 7.00 5.76 -6.29
CA ILE A 26 5.77 4.96 -6.21
C ILE A 26 5.28 4.85 -4.78
N VAL A 27 6.17 4.52 -3.83
CA VAL A 27 5.83 4.48 -2.40
C VAL A 27 5.22 5.80 -1.95
N SER A 28 5.90 6.93 -2.23
CA SER A 28 5.39 8.24 -1.83
C SER A 28 4.03 8.54 -2.44
N ILE A 29 3.84 8.33 -3.74
CA ILE A 29 2.56 8.59 -4.42
C ILE A 29 1.45 7.71 -3.84
N SER A 30 1.68 6.39 -3.73
CA SER A 30 0.68 5.46 -3.19
C SER A 30 0.27 5.81 -1.76
N TYR A 31 1.22 6.14 -0.90
CA TYR A 31 0.90 6.51 0.49
C TYR A 31 0.17 7.84 0.63
N VAL A 32 0.49 8.83 -0.22
CA VAL A 32 -0.27 10.07 -0.29
C VAL A 32 -1.70 9.78 -0.76
N CYS A 33 -1.88 8.99 -1.83
CA CYS A 33 -3.19 8.60 -2.31
C CYS A 33 -3.99 7.83 -1.25
N TYR A 34 -3.34 6.96 -0.47
CA TYR A 34 -4.00 6.28 0.65
C TYR A 34 -4.45 7.22 1.76
N ALA A 35 -3.61 8.19 2.14
CA ALA A 35 -3.98 9.18 3.14
C ALA A 35 -5.15 10.05 2.67
N VAL A 36 -5.12 10.49 1.40
CA VAL A 36 -6.22 11.24 0.77
C VAL A 36 -7.50 10.40 0.71
N ALA A 37 -7.41 9.12 0.35
CA ALA A 37 -8.55 8.22 0.33
C ALA A 37 -9.12 7.99 1.75
N ALA A 38 -8.26 7.84 2.75
CA ALA A 38 -8.71 7.72 4.14
C ALA A 38 -9.44 9.01 4.61
N ILE A 39 -8.92 10.18 4.29
CA ILE A 39 -9.64 11.45 4.54
C ILE A 39 -10.97 11.48 3.79
N GLY A 40 -10.99 11.05 2.52
CA GLY A 40 -12.20 10.91 1.72
C GLY A 40 -13.26 10.05 2.42
N PHE A 41 -12.87 8.90 2.97
CA PHE A 41 -13.78 8.03 3.73
C PHE A 41 -14.28 8.67 5.02
N ALA A 42 -13.47 9.50 5.69
CA ALA A 42 -13.87 10.19 6.92
C ALA A 42 -15.01 11.20 6.70
N PHE A 43 -15.04 11.87 5.55
CA PHE A 43 -16.00 12.95 5.23
C PHE A 43 -17.01 12.58 4.14
N SER A 44 -17.02 11.31 3.73
CA SER A 44 -17.91 10.79 2.70
C SER A 44 -19.38 10.92 3.12
N SER A 45 -20.09 11.85 2.50
CA SER A 45 -21.51 12.14 2.77
C SER A 45 -22.45 11.68 1.65
N SER A 46 -21.91 11.26 0.51
CA SER A 46 -22.67 10.76 -0.65
C SER A 46 -22.06 9.47 -1.21
N ILE A 47 -22.90 8.61 -1.78
CA ILE A 47 -22.48 7.36 -2.43
C ILE A 47 -21.47 7.62 -3.56
N PHE A 48 -21.63 8.72 -4.30
CA PHE A 48 -20.69 9.08 -5.37
C PHE A 48 -19.29 9.36 -4.80
N TRP A 49 -19.19 10.10 -3.68
CA TRP A 49 -17.94 10.35 -2.98
C TRP A 49 -17.30 9.07 -2.43
N LEU A 50 -18.11 8.16 -1.90
CA LEU A 50 -17.64 6.84 -1.45
C LEU A 50 -17.04 6.04 -2.60
N LEU A 51 -17.71 6.00 -3.75
CA LEU A 51 -17.24 5.26 -4.92
C LEU A 51 -15.93 5.86 -5.46
N SER A 52 -15.86 7.18 -5.63
CA SER A 52 -14.63 7.86 -6.06
C SER A 52 -13.46 7.58 -5.11
N THR A 53 -13.71 7.62 -3.81
CA THR A 53 -12.70 7.31 -2.78
C THR A 53 -12.24 5.85 -2.84
N ALA A 54 -13.18 4.91 -3.03
CA ALA A 54 -12.88 3.50 -3.15
C ALA A 54 -12.04 3.18 -4.41
N VAL A 55 -12.30 3.88 -5.52
CA VAL A 55 -11.50 3.77 -6.74
C VAL A 55 -10.07 4.27 -6.49
N LEU A 56 -9.92 5.45 -5.87
CA LEU A 56 -8.61 6.00 -5.51
C LEU A 56 -7.81 5.06 -4.60
N PHE A 57 -8.45 4.53 -3.56
CA PHE A 57 -7.85 3.57 -2.65
C PHE A 57 -7.36 2.32 -3.38
N THR A 58 -8.20 1.75 -4.25
CA THR A 58 -7.88 0.53 -5.01
C THR A 58 -6.74 0.78 -6.01
N ALA A 59 -6.69 1.94 -6.65
CA ALA A 59 -5.60 2.32 -7.54
C ALA A 59 -4.27 2.44 -6.79
N ALA A 60 -4.27 3.13 -5.63
CA ALA A 60 -3.10 3.28 -4.78
C ALA A 60 -2.55 1.92 -4.28
N GLU A 61 -3.47 1.04 -3.87
CA GLU A 61 -3.17 -0.32 -3.42
C GLU A 61 -2.51 -1.16 -4.49
N SER A 62 -3.10 -1.16 -5.68
CA SER A 62 -2.59 -1.92 -6.79
C SER A 62 -1.20 -1.46 -7.21
N MET A 63 -0.97 -0.15 -7.25
CA MET A 63 0.35 0.40 -7.55
C MET A 63 1.39 -0.05 -6.52
N LEU A 64 1.10 0.12 -5.23
CA LEU A 64 2.07 -0.22 -4.18
C LEU A 64 2.35 -1.72 -4.16
N LEU A 65 1.32 -2.56 -4.28
CA LEU A 65 1.45 -4.01 -4.19
C LEU A 65 2.31 -4.58 -5.31
N ASN A 66 2.02 -4.21 -6.56
CA ASN A 66 2.75 -4.72 -7.73
C ASN A 66 4.24 -4.34 -7.66
N HIS A 67 4.51 -3.05 -7.41
CA HIS A 67 5.87 -2.55 -7.32
C HIS A 67 6.65 -3.11 -6.13
N MET A 68 5.99 -3.35 -4.99
CA MET A 68 6.63 -4.00 -3.83
C MET A 68 6.95 -5.47 -4.08
N GLN A 69 6.04 -6.23 -4.70
CA GLN A 69 6.31 -7.62 -5.07
C GLN A 69 7.48 -7.74 -6.07
N THR A 70 7.55 -6.84 -7.06
CA THR A 70 8.69 -6.74 -7.97
C THR A 70 9.98 -6.34 -7.23
N PHE A 71 9.90 -5.41 -6.28
CA PHE A 71 11.06 -4.99 -5.50
C PHE A 71 11.61 -6.13 -4.61
N VAL A 72 10.74 -6.81 -3.86
CA VAL A 72 11.12 -7.96 -3.01
C VAL A 72 11.68 -9.10 -3.85
N SER A 73 11.09 -9.39 -5.00
CA SER A 73 11.60 -10.43 -5.89
C SER A 73 12.97 -10.14 -6.49
N ARG A 74 13.28 -8.87 -6.79
CA ARG A 74 14.61 -8.44 -7.25
C ARG A 74 15.66 -8.45 -6.15
N LEU A 75 15.23 -8.29 -4.89
CA LEU A 75 16.12 -8.34 -3.73
C LEU A 75 16.51 -9.79 -3.37
N ALA A 76 15.62 -10.75 -3.62
CA ALA A 76 15.84 -12.14 -3.26
C ALA A 76 16.78 -12.86 -4.25
N PRO A 77 17.82 -13.57 -3.76
CA PRO A 77 18.64 -14.42 -4.63
C PRO A 77 17.80 -15.50 -5.31
N ASN A 78 18.13 -15.82 -6.58
CA ASN A 78 17.35 -16.72 -7.43
C ASN A 78 17.02 -18.07 -6.76
N HIS A 79 17.89 -18.59 -5.90
CA HIS A 79 17.77 -19.89 -5.24
C HIS A 79 16.93 -19.88 -3.95
N ILE A 80 16.62 -18.72 -3.36
CA ILE A 80 15.84 -18.59 -2.10
C ILE A 80 14.69 -17.58 -2.20
N ARG A 81 14.27 -17.22 -3.42
CA ARG A 81 13.15 -16.30 -3.64
C ARG A 81 11.88 -16.74 -2.94
N GLY A 82 11.57 -18.04 -2.93
CA GLY A 82 10.43 -18.60 -2.19
C GLY A 82 10.51 -18.34 -0.68
N GLY A 83 11.70 -18.43 -0.08
CA GLY A 83 11.92 -18.15 1.34
C GLY A 83 11.70 -16.67 1.69
N TYR A 84 12.15 -15.75 0.84
CA TYR A 84 11.90 -14.31 1.04
C TYR A 84 10.41 -13.98 1.01
N PHE A 85 9.65 -14.57 0.08
CA PHE A 85 8.20 -14.42 0.05
C PHE A 85 7.51 -15.09 1.24
N ALA A 86 8.04 -16.21 1.75
CA ALA A 86 7.53 -16.86 2.95
C ALA A 86 7.69 -16.00 4.22
N PHE A 87 8.77 -15.22 4.33
CA PHE A 87 8.92 -14.22 5.41
C PHE A 87 8.08 -12.97 5.18
N PHE A 88 7.87 -12.57 3.92
CA PHE A 88 7.04 -11.41 3.61
C PHE A 88 5.55 -11.71 3.83
N GLY A 89 5.03 -12.86 3.42
CA GLY A 89 3.59 -13.19 3.46
C GLY A 89 2.86 -12.93 4.80
N PRO A 90 3.39 -13.35 5.96
CA PRO A 90 2.69 -13.31 7.24
C PRO A 90 2.17 -11.93 7.68
N HIS A 91 2.77 -10.83 7.20
CA HIS A 91 2.28 -9.50 7.57
C HIS A 91 0.82 -9.25 7.13
N TRP A 92 0.38 -9.91 6.05
CA TRP A 92 -1.00 -9.81 5.57
C TRP A 92 -1.98 -10.41 6.56
N ASP A 93 -1.66 -11.58 7.09
CA ASP A 93 -2.54 -12.30 8.02
C ASP A 93 -2.61 -11.57 9.36
N ILE A 94 -1.46 -11.10 9.87
CA ILE A 94 -1.38 -10.28 11.09
C ILE A 94 -2.28 -9.04 10.94
N SER A 95 -2.16 -8.33 9.82
CA SER A 95 -2.96 -7.11 9.56
C SER A 95 -4.45 -7.42 9.46
N ARG A 96 -4.84 -8.53 8.85
CA ARG A 96 -6.25 -8.97 8.72
C ARG A 96 -6.87 -9.40 10.04
N THR A 97 -6.07 -9.94 10.97
CA THR A 97 -6.53 -10.32 12.31
C THR A 97 -6.65 -9.09 13.22
N ILE A 98 -5.64 -8.23 13.24
CA ILE A 98 -5.57 -7.10 14.18
C ILE A 98 -6.41 -5.90 13.70
N GLY A 99 -6.48 -5.68 12.39
CA GLY A 99 -7.12 -4.52 11.78
C GLY A 99 -8.59 -4.35 12.17
N PRO A 100 -9.46 -5.36 12.00
CA PRO A 100 -10.87 -5.26 12.37
C PRO A 100 -11.09 -5.06 13.87
N PHE A 101 -10.25 -5.68 14.71
CA PHE A 101 -10.33 -5.53 16.16
C PHE A 101 -10.06 -4.08 16.59
N LEU A 102 -8.89 -3.54 16.22
CA LEU A 102 -8.53 -2.16 16.57
C LEU A 102 -9.44 -1.15 15.87
N GLY A 103 -9.76 -1.38 14.60
CA GLY A 103 -10.64 -0.52 13.82
C GLY A 103 -12.05 -0.47 14.41
N GLY A 104 -12.60 -1.61 14.80
CA GLY A 104 -13.89 -1.71 15.47
C GLY A 104 -13.93 -0.98 16.81
N MET A 105 -12.89 -1.12 17.63
CA MET A 105 -12.80 -0.39 18.91
C MET A 105 -12.82 1.13 18.73
N ILE A 106 -12.06 1.65 17.76
CA ILE A 106 -12.05 3.09 17.46
C ILE A 106 -13.40 3.52 16.88
N PHE A 107 -13.96 2.73 15.97
CA PHE A 107 -15.25 3.02 15.33
C PHE A 107 -16.38 3.13 16.36
N ILE A 108 -16.46 2.19 17.30
CA ILE A 108 -17.52 2.15 18.32
C ILE A 108 -17.39 3.34 19.28
N LYS A 109 -16.16 3.68 19.69
CA LYS A 109 -15.93 4.71 20.73
C LYS A 109 -15.89 6.15 20.18
N PHE A 110 -15.37 6.34 18.98
CA PHE A 110 -15.09 7.67 18.40
C PHE A 110 -15.76 7.91 17.04
N GLY A 111 -16.44 6.91 16.48
CA GLY A 111 -17.13 7.00 15.19
C GLY A 111 -16.23 6.77 13.97
N GLY A 112 -16.86 6.72 12.79
CA GLY A 112 -16.19 6.44 11.52
C GLY A 112 -15.18 7.52 11.10
N ALA A 113 -15.51 8.80 11.27
CA ALA A 113 -14.61 9.89 10.90
C ALA A 113 -13.28 9.83 11.67
N ALA A 114 -13.32 9.57 12.98
CA ALA A 114 -12.13 9.42 13.81
C ALA A 114 -11.28 8.20 13.39
N LEU A 115 -11.92 7.08 13.07
CA LEU A 115 -11.24 5.88 12.56
C LEU A 115 -10.44 6.20 11.28
N PHE A 116 -11.11 6.79 10.29
CA PHE A 116 -10.48 7.03 8.99
C PHE A 116 -9.41 8.13 9.05
N LEU A 117 -9.56 9.14 9.91
CA LEU A 117 -8.50 10.12 10.18
C LEU A 117 -7.29 9.49 10.89
N ALA A 118 -7.52 8.58 11.84
CA ALA A 118 -6.43 7.82 12.46
C ALA A 118 -5.68 6.97 11.42
N ILE A 119 -6.41 6.30 10.51
CA ILE A 119 -5.82 5.55 9.40
C ILE A 119 -5.00 6.49 8.49
N ALA A 120 -5.50 7.69 8.17
CA ALA A 120 -4.76 8.66 7.37
C ALA A 120 -3.42 9.03 8.02
N GLY A 121 -3.41 9.25 9.34
CA GLY A 121 -2.18 9.48 10.11
C GLY A 121 -1.21 8.29 10.08
N ILE A 122 -1.73 7.07 10.26
CA ILE A 122 -0.92 5.84 10.19
C ILE A 122 -0.32 5.67 8.78
N MET A 123 -1.08 5.95 7.73
CA MET A 123 -0.60 5.90 6.35
C MET A 123 0.50 6.95 6.11
N ALA A 124 0.34 8.18 6.60
CA ALA A 124 1.38 9.21 6.46
C ALA A 124 2.69 8.78 7.14
N LEU A 125 2.63 8.28 8.37
CA LEU A 125 3.79 7.78 9.11
C LEU A 125 4.41 6.54 8.45
N GLY A 126 3.56 5.59 8.02
CA GLY A 126 3.96 4.38 7.31
C GLY A 126 4.65 4.68 5.99
N GLY A 127 4.18 5.67 5.24
CA GLY A 127 4.79 6.12 4.00
C GLY A 127 6.20 6.67 4.21
N ILE A 128 6.41 7.48 5.26
CA ILE A 128 7.74 7.97 5.63
C ILE A 128 8.67 6.81 6.02
N ALA A 129 8.18 5.89 6.85
CA ALA A 129 8.94 4.71 7.29
C ALA A 129 9.34 3.82 6.11
N GLN A 130 8.40 3.52 5.21
CA GLN A 130 8.65 2.67 4.05
C GLN A 130 9.54 3.35 3.02
N TYR A 131 9.38 4.66 2.79
CA TYR A 131 10.28 5.42 1.94
C TYR A 131 11.73 5.32 2.45
N ARG A 132 11.92 5.50 3.77
CA ARG A 132 13.25 5.37 4.40
C ARG A 132 13.79 3.95 4.27
N ALA A 133 12.99 2.92 4.54
CA ALA A 133 13.39 1.52 4.43
C ALA A 133 13.84 1.18 2.99
N VAL A 134 13.05 1.53 1.98
CA VAL A 134 13.38 1.32 0.57
C VAL A 134 14.64 2.09 0.17
N SER A 135 14.81 3.32 0.67
CA SER A 135 16.02 4.11 0.39
C SER A 135 17.30 3.51 0.97
N ARG A 136 17.21 2.85 2.15
CA ARG A 136 18.34 2.16 2.79
C ARG A 136 18.67 0.86 2.05
N LEU A 137 17.66 0.05 1.74
CA LEU A 137 17.85 -1.22 1.01
C LEU A 137 18.46 -0.99 -0.36
N LYS A 138 18.02 0.06 -1.09
CA LYS A 138 18.60 0.38 -2.40
C LYS A 138 20.09 0.75 -2.30
N LYS A 139 20.51 1.45 -1.25
CA LYS A 139 21.93 1.78 -1.02
C LYS A 139 22.77 0.52 -0.75
N LEU A 140 22.24 -0.42 0.05
CA LEU A 140 22.95 -1.66 0.39
C LEU A 140 23.11 -2.58 -0.83
N VAL A 141 22.06 -2.75 -1.64
CA VAL A 141 22.12 -3.56 -2.87
C VAL A 141 23.13 -2.99 -3.85
N LEU A 142 23.13 -1.67 -4.06
CA LEU A 142 24.10 -1.01 -4.94
C LEU A 142 25.54 -1.19 -4.43
N TYR A 143 25.77 -1.27 -3.12
CA TYR A 143 27.11 -1.48 -2.55
C TYR A 143 27.59 -2.94 -2.72
N SER A 144 26.66 -3.91 -2.67
CA SER A 144 26.97 -5.34 -2.82
C SER A 144 27.31 -5.77 -4.25
N THR A 145 26.92 -5.01 -5.30
CA THR A 145 27.23 -5.33 -6.70
C THR A 145 28.59 -4.83 -7.20
N TRP A 146 29.38 -4.18 -6.33
CA TRP A 146 30.74 -3.70 -6.65
C TRP A 146 31.87 -4.49 -5.95
N TYR A 147 31.55 -5.63 -5.35
CA TYR A 147 32.49 -6.63 -4.86
C TYR A 147 32.14 -7.99 -5.48
#